data_AF-A0A821AJP7-F1
#
_entry.id   AF-A0A821AJP7-F1
#
_cell.length_a   1.000
_cell.length_b   1.000
_cell.length_c   1.000
_cell.angle_alpha   90.00
_cell.angle_beta   90.00
_cell.angle_gamma   90.00
#
_symmetry.space_group_name_H-M   'P 1'
#
loop_
_entity.id
_entity.type
_entity.pdbx_description
1 polymer ?
#
loop_
_entity_poly.entity_id
_entity_poly.type
_entity_poly.pdbx_seq_one_letter_code
_entity_poly.pdbx_strand_id
1 'polypeptide(L)'
;EHKKIKWQLDNIPESIKGKPRQNLRTTLKKKLHEHELISRFAPFEPYLYQQFFINRNTNAQTLHNIIEAVKNATSFTLDTESVCVYKKPNKPALIQLQIIQENLFSYIILIEVCHLPHPDEHTFKLIQRLFEYLFESSKNIYIWGSINELEKFSKFNLFSLDQIYLSNNINLQNRFKNYWHEHHPHQSTLLSTNNDISCICEQCLDIQLNNPWSLQDAVAYQLHKWLDKRYTCSTFDIGLDSTLFHRNSNELEHRNVMINYAVNDCLSMHQLLIDMQIIDNEQQAIELFQQPELITSIDHDSSFQIVAATSSTNIPSLQQYTRAPYDNILFDDDQEQRTSPQQRTILLNERQRELSNERQRKLSNERQWELSNTTTTLEQISDDDNELEQISDDENIPQTPQINLSHTIHSSNNPTNLAPLTIDEKRKIHNRSCTLKQRKKLYRHEFIRRGIDNRFSISQIKQILRAHKINFLAINKATSSTTNRTSLYIGIENRTLLSQAEHATRHLFTTAHYNEFRYQQRELHSNNYRHHHRSHK
;
A
#
# COMPACT_ATOMS: atom_id res chain seq x y z
N GLU A 1 22.53 17.94 -2.91
CA GLU A 1 21.60 17.04 -2.19
C GLU A 1 22.20 15.67 -1.85
N HIS A 2 22.74 14.92 -2.81
CA HIS A 2 23.39 13.61 -2.61
C HIS A 2 24.28 13.51 -1.35
N LYS A 3 25.26 14.42 -1.16
CA LYS A 3 26.14 14.45 0.03
C LYS A 3 25.36 14.53 1.35
N LYS A 4 24.24 15.27 1.37
CA LYS A 4 23.37 15.43 2.55
C LYS A 4 22.65 14.13 2.89
N ILE A 5 22.11 13.44 1.88
CA ILE A 5 21.41 12.15 2.07
C ILE A 5 22.38 11.09 2.56
N LYS A 6 23.58 11.01 1.96
CA LYS A 6 24.64 10.10 2.39
C LYS A 6 25.02 10.36 3.86
N TRP A 7 25.27 11.62 4.22
CA TRP A 7 25.54 12.00 5.61
C TRP A 7 24.40 11.59 6.56
N GLN A 8 23.13 11.81 6.19
CA GLN A 8 21.98 11.39 7.00
C GLN A 8 21.89 9.87 7.17
N LEU A 9 22.24 9.10 6.14
CA LEU A 9 22.24 7.64 6.17
C LEU A 9 23.32 7.10 7.11
N ASP A 10 24.50 7.71 7.10
CA ASP A 10 25.63 7.34 7.93
C ASP A 10 25.43 7.77 9.40
N ASN A 11 24.69 8.85 9.62
CA ASN A 11 24.48 9.48 10.94
C ASN A 11 23.05 9.33 11.48
N ILE A 12 22.37 8.20 11.23
CA ILE A 12 21.02 7.96 11.80
C ILE A 12 21.09 7.92 13.34
N PRO A 13 20.37 8.80 14.08
CA PRO A 13 20.46 8.91 15.54
C PRO A 13 20.23 7.58 16.25
N GLU A 14 21.08 7.23 17.21
CA GLU A 14 20.97 5.99 18.01
C GLU A 14 19.68 5.90 18.84
N SER A 15 19.06 7.05 19.12
CA SER A 15 17.75 7.14 19.77
C SER A 15 16.63 6.49 18.96
N ILE A 16 16.76 6.43 17.63
CA ILE A 16 15.83 5.72 16.75
C ILE A 16 16.25 4.25 16.69
N LYS A 17 15.47 3.37 17.33
CA LYS A 17 15.72 1.92 17.41
C LYS A 17 14.63 1.12 16.69
N GLY A 18 14.96 -0.10 16.29
CA GLY A 18 13.99 -1.06 15.71
C GLY A 18 13.45 -0.66 14.34
N LYS A 19 12.16 -0.93 14.10
CA LYS A 19 11.49 -0.74 12.80
C LYS A 19 11.59 0.70 12.23
N PRO A 20 11.40 1.77 13.03
CA PRO A 20 11.57 3.14 12.52
C PRO A 20 12.97 3.41 11.97
N ARG A 21 14.03 2.89 12.62
CA ARG A 21 15.42 3.03 12.16
C ARG A 21 15.61 2.35 10.81
N GLN A 22 15.09 1.13 10.69
CA GLN A 22 15.17 0.35 9.45
C GLN A 22 14.43 1.05 8.30
N ASN A 23 13.20 1.53 8.54
CA ASN A 23 12.42 2.25 7.53
C ASN A 23 13.13 3.53 7.07
N LEU A 24 13.70 4.30 7.99
CA LEU A 24 14.47 5.50 7.66
C LEU A 24 15.71 5.15 6.83
N ARG A 25 16.47 4.11 7.24
CA ARG A 25 17.63 3.63 6.49
C ARG A 25 17.26 3.19 5.08
N THR A 26 16.18 2.43 4.91
CA THR A 26 15.68 2.01 3.60
C THR A 26 15.27 3.20 2.74
N THR A 27 14.57 4.18 3.33
CA THR A 27 14.15 5.40 2.62
C THR A 27 15.35 6.21 2.14
N LEU A 28 16.35 6.42 2.99
CA LEU A 28 17.56 7.16 2.65
C LEU A 28 18.40 6.41 1.61
N LYS A 29 18.51 5.08 1.71
CA LYS A 29 19.14 4.26 0.66
C LYS A 29 18.44 4.40 -0.69
N LYS A 30 17.11 4.32 -0.74
CA LYS A 30 16.34 4.50 -1.98
C LYS A 30 16.60 5.90 -2.58
N LYS A 31 16.62 6.94 -1.76
CA LYS A 31 16.92 8.31 -2.24
C LYS A 31 18.36 8.46 -2.75
N LEU A 32 19.32 7.80 -2.09
CA LEU A 32 20.72 7.84 -2.52
C LEU A 32 20.86 7.15 -3.89
N HIS A 33 20.28 5.96 -4.02
CA HIS A 33 20.20 5.19 -5.27
C HIS A 33 19.57 6.01 -6.41
N GLU A 34 18.45 6.69 -6.14
CA GLU A 34 17.81 7.58 -7.11
C GLU A 34 18.77 8.65 -7.64
N HIS A 35 19.53 9.30 -6.75
CA HIS A 35 20.52 10.30 -7.17
C HIS A 35 21.68 9.70 -7.96
N GLU A 36 22.12 8.49 -7.61
CA GLU A 36 23.17 7.78 -8.34
C GLU A 36 22.70 7.49 -9.77
N LEU A 37 21.47 7.02 -9.95
CA LEU A 37 20.89 6.77 -11.28
C LEU A 37 20.72 8.05 -12.10
N ILE A 38 20.18 9.12 -11.50
CA ILE A 38 20.05 10.43 -12.16
C ILE A 38 21.40 10.94 -12.68
N SER A 39 22.47 10.72 -11.91
CA SER A 39 23.82 11.18 -12.30
C SER A 39 24.46 10.35 -13.41
N ARG A 40 23.97 9.13 -13.66
CA ARG A 40 24.59 8.15 -14.55
C ARG A 40 23.83 7.95 -15.86
N PHE A 41 22.52 8.11 -15.84
CA PHE A 41 21.65 7.76 -16.96
C PHE A 41 20.79 8.94 -17.39
N ALA A 42 20.54 9.05 -18.70
CA ALA A 42 19.62 10.04 -19.24
C ALA A 42 18.19 9.75 -18.76
N PRO A 43 17.31 10.75 -18.57
CA PRO A 43 15.92 10.49 -18.20
C PRO A 43 15.21 9.55 -19.17
N PHE A 44 14.28 8.73 -18.66
CA PHE A 44 13.43 7.91 -19.50
C PHE A 44 12.49 8.79 -20.34
N GLU A 45 12.61 8.65 -21.66
CA GLU A 45 11.73 9.28 -22.64
C GLU A 45 10.75 8.24 -23.21
N PRO A 46 9.43 8.42 -23.03
CA PRO A 46 8.41 7.50 -23.53
C PRO A 46 8.21 7.61 -25.05
N TYR A 47 7.76 6.52 -25.68
CA TYR A 47 7.22 6.55 -27.04
C TYR A 47 5.90 7.33 -27.11
N LEU A 48 5.39 7.58 -28.32
CA LEU A 48 4.11 8.26 -28.53
C LEU A 48 2.96 7.44 -27.95
N TYR A 49 2.09 8.11 -27.20
CA TYR A 49 0.90 7.50 -26.61
C TYR A 49 -0.27 8.47 -26.55
N GLN A 50 -1.47 7.92 -26.46
CA GLN A 50 -2.66 8.67 -26.07
C GLN A 50 -3.15 8.20 -24.71
N GLN A 51 -3.42 9.17 -23.84
CA GLN A 51 -3.82 8.94 -22.47
C GLN A 51 -5.33 9.06 -22.28
N PHE A 52 -5.90 8.13 -21.50
CA PHE A 52 -7.29 8.16 -21.06
C PHE A 52 -7.38 7.99 -19.55
N PHE A 53 -8.36 8.66 -18.95
CA PHE A 53 -8.76 8.45 -17.56
C PHE A 53 -10.07 7.68 -17.51
N ILE A 54 -10.13 6.67 -16.63
CA ILE A 54 -11.37 5.97 -16.28
C ILE A 54 -11.73 6.31 -14.83
N ASN A 55 -12.80 7.09 -14.67
CA ASN A 55 -13.37 7.52 -13.42
C ASN A 55 -14.88 7.82 -13.61
N ARG A 56 -15.55 8.39 -12.61
CA ARG A 56 -16.99 8.73 -12.62
C ARG A 56 -17.40 9.77 -13.68
N ASN A 57 -16.46 10.53 -14.22
CA ASN A 57 -16.71 11.51 -15.28
C ASN A 57 -16.51 10.94 -16.69
N THR A 58 -15.98 9.71 -16.81
CA THR A 58 -15.75 9.07 -18.11
C THR A 58 -17.10 8.70 -18.75
N ASN A 59 -17.36 9.23 -19.94
CA ASN A 59 -18.60 8.96 -20.65
C ASN A 59 -18.60 7.57 -21.33
N ALA A 60 -19.79 7.08 -21.68
CA ALA A 60 -19.97 5.76 -22.28
C ALA A 60 -19.28 5.62 -23.65
N GLN A 61 -19.25 6.67 -24.48
CA GLN A 61 -18.61 6.62 -25.80
C GLN A 61 -17.10 6.37 -25.68
N THR A 62 -16.44 7.08 -24.78
CA THR A 62 -15.01 6.87 -24.50
C THR A 62 -14.76 5.43 -24.02
N LEU A 63 -15.62 4.90 -23.13
CA LEU A 63 -15.50 3.51 -22.67
C LEU A 63 -15.70 2.50 -23.81
N HIS A 64 -16.66 2.71 -24.71
CA HIS A 64 -16.84 1.85 -25.88
C HIS A 64 -15.61 1.86 -26.79
N ASN A 65 -15.04 3.03 -27.07
CA ASN A 65 -13.83 3.14 -27.89
C ASN A 65 -12.65 2.38 -27.26
N ILE A 66 -12.47 2.52 -25.94
CA ILE A 66 -11.42 1.79 -25.21
C ILE A 66 -11.69 0.28 -25.24
N ILE A 67 -12.93 -0.16 -25.04
CA ILE A 67 -13.32 -1.57 -25.11
C ILE A 67 -12.99 -2.17 -26.48
N GLU A 68 -13.29 -1.47 -27.57
CA GLU A 68 -12.93 -1.93 -28.91
C GLU A 68 -11.41 -2.02 -29.10
N ALA A 69 -10.65 -1.06 -28.56
CA ALA A 69 -9.18 -1.14 -28.56
C ALA A 69 -8.66 -2.38 -27.79
N VAL A 70 -9.22 -2.68 -26.61
CA VAL A 70 -8.86 -3.86 -25.82
C VAL A 70 -9.24 -5.16 -26.54
N LYS A 71 -10.41 -5.21 -27.19
CA LYS A 71 -10.84 -6.39 -27.95
C LYS A 71 -9.88 -6.72 -29.09
N ASN A 72 -9.38 -5.70 -29.79
CA ASN A 72 -8.51 -5.88 -30.96
C ASN A 72 -7.04 -6.14 -30.58
N ALA A 73 -6.57 -5.61 -29.44
CA ALA A 73 -5.19 -5.81 -29.01
C ALA A 73 -4.95 -7.19 -28.40
N THR A 74 -3.73 -7.72 -28.56
CA THR A 74 -3.34 -9.04 -28.01
C THR A 74 -2.41 -8.92 -26.81
N SER A 75 -1.74 -7.78 -26.64
CA SER A 75 -0.68 -7.59 -25.65
C SER A 75 -0.88 -6.31 -24.84
N PHE A 76 -0.65 -6.40 -23.54
CA PHE A 76 -0.86 -5.32 -22.60
C PHE A 76 0.26 -5.27 -21.57
N THR A 77 0.63 -4.07 -21.11
CA THR A 77 1.36 -3.95 -19.84
C THR A 77 0.40 -3.46 -18.76
N LEU A 78 0.52 -4.00 -17.55
CA LEU A 78 -0.32 -3.61 -16.44
C LEU A 78 0.54 -3.36 -15.20
N ASP A 79 0.26 -2.27 -14.50
CA ASP A 79 0.84 -1.96 -13.20
C ASP A 79 -0.24 -1.41 -12.25
N THR A 80 0.06 -1.35 -10.95
CA THR A 80 -0.87 -0.85 -9.95
C THR A 80 -0.20 0.03 -8.91
N GLU A 81 -0.93 1.04 -8.43
CA GLU A 81 -0.47 1.87 -7.32
C GLU A 81 -1.42 1.78 -6.12
N SER A 82 -0.79 1.71 -4.95
CA SER A 82 -1.46 1.67 -3.65
C SER A 82 -0.94 2.78 -2.74
N VAL A 83 -1.85 3.39 -1.99
CA VAL A 83 -1.51 4.47 -1.05
C VAL A 83 -1.25 3.90 0.33
N CYS A 84 -0.19 4.38 0.97
CA CYS A 84 0.08 4.12 2.37
C CYS A 84 -0.64 5.14 3.25
N VAL A 85 -1.89 4.85 3.62
CA VAL A 85 -2.65 5.69 4.57
C VAL A 85 -2.37 5.24 6.00
N TYR A 86 -2.28 6.17 6.95
CA TYR A 86 -2.14 5.86 8.37
C TYR A 86 -3.21 4.83 8.81
N LYS A 87 -2.75 3.67 9.33
CA LYS A 87 -3.57 2.50 9.73
C LYS A 87 -4.25 1.71 8.59
N LYS A 88 -4.10 2.11 7.33
CA LYS A 88 -4.56 1.35 6.14
C LYS A 88 -3.43 1.29 5.12
N PRO A 89 -2.37 0.50 5.38
CA PRO A 89 -1.32 0.30 4.39
C PRO A 89 -1.91 -0.34 3.13
N ASN A 90 -1.37 0.03 1.98
CA ASN A 90 -1.71 -0.56 0.69
C ASN A 90 -3.19 -0.42 0.30
N LYS A 91 -3.78 0.77 0.49
CA LYS A 91 -5.10 1.08 -0.06
C LYS A 91 -4.96 1.15 -1.60
N PRO A 92 -5.60 0.27 -2.38
CA PRO A 92 -5.52 0.33 -3.84
C PRO A 92 -6.13 1.62 -4.36
N ALA A 93 -5.47 2.26 -5.32
CA ALA A 93 -5.84 3.60 -5.77
C ALA A 93 -5.83 3.80 -7.28
N LEU A 94 -4.91 3.15 -8.00
CA LEU A 94 -4.78 3.28 -9.45
C LEU A 94 -4.43 1.94 -10.08
N ILE A 95 -5.05 1.64 -11.22
CA ILE A 95 -4.58 0.61 -12.15
C ILE A 95 -4.08 1.34 -13.40
N GLN A 96 -2.87 1.00 -13.85
CA GLN A 96 -2.27 1.52 -15.07
C GLN A 96 -2.32 0.41 -16.12
N LEU A 97 -2.87 0.72 -17.29
CA LEU A 97 -2.99 -0.22 -18.39
C LEU A 97 -2.43 0.41 -19.66
N GLN A 98 -1.52 -0.29 -20.31
CA GLN A 98 -1.12 0.03 -21.68
C GLN A 98 -1.72 -0.99 -22.64
N ILE A 99 -2.36 -0.50 -23.68
CA ILE A 99 -2.71 -1.29 -24.87
C ILE A 99 -1.57 -1.14 -25.87
N ILE A 100 -0.85 -2.23 -26.13
CA ILE A 100 0.25 -2.25 -27.11
C ILE A 100 -0.35 -2.43 -28.50
N GLN A 101 -0.03 -1.52 -29.42
CA GLN A 101 -0.39 -1.62 -30.84
C GLN A 101 0.84 -1.83 -31.70
N GLU A 102 0.63 -2.35 -32.91
CA GLU A 102 1.70 -2.74 -33.86
C GLU A 102 2.55 -1.55 -34.35
N ASN A 103 2.01 -0.31 -34.33
CA ASN A 103 2.65 0.88 -34.92
C ASN A 103 3.45 1.75 -33.93
N LEU A 104 4.01 1.17 -32.85
CA LEU A 104 4.73 1.89 -31.77
C LEU A 104 3.91 2.98 -31.04
N PHE A 105 2.64 3.16 -31.41
CA PHE A 105 1.67 3.97 -30.69
C PHE A 105 0.99 3.10 -29.63
N SER A 106 0.63 3.71 -28.49
CA SER A 106 -0.02 2.98 -27.42
C SER A 106 -1.12 3.80 -26.77
N TYR A 107 -2.14 3.12 -26.26
CA TYR A 107 -3.11 3.74 -25.36
C TYR A 107 -2.68 3.50 -23.92
N ILE A 108 -2.59 4.58 -23.13
CA ILE A 108 -2.36 4.50 -21.69
C ILE A 108 -3.66 4.86 -20.98
N ILE A 109 -4.16 3.93 -20.17
CA ILE A 109 -5.41 4.05 -19.47
C ILE A 109 -5.12 4.06 -17.97
N LEU A 110 -5.49 5.15 -17.31
CA LEU A 110 -5.33 5.35 -15.88
C LEU A 110 -6.70 5.19 -15.20
N ILE A 111 -6.90 4.07 -14.51
CA ILE A 111 -8.17 3.70 -13.89
C ILE A 111 -8.14 4.08 -12.41
N GLU A 112 -8.86 5.13 -12.06
CA GLU A 112 -8.83 5.76 -10.74
C GLU A 112 -9.86 5.10 -9.81
N VAL A 113 -9.50 3.95 -9.22
CA VAL A 113 -10.47 3.08 -8.55
C VAL A 113 -11.18 3.71 -7.32
N CYS A 114 -10.60 4.78 -6.76
CA CYS A 114 -11.24 5.56 -5.69
C CYS A 114 -12.32 6.55 -6.18
N HIS A 115 -12.43 6.75 -7.50
CA HIS A 115 -13.32 7.72 -8.14
C HIS A 115 -14.18 7.08 -9.22
N LEU A 116 -14.46 5.78 -9.13
CA LEU A 116 -15.34 5.06 -10.06
C LEU A 116 -16.80 5.53 -9.97
N PRO A 117 -17.60 5.36 -11.04
CA PRO A 117 -19.05 5.54 -11.00
C PRO A 117 -19.74 4.56 -10.03
N HIS A 118 -21.00 4.81 -9.70
CA HIS A 118 -21.77 3.90 -8.84
C HIS A 118 -21.94 2.52 -9.51
N PRO A 119 -21.91 1.39 -8.75
CA PRO A 119 -22.02 0.05 -9.32
C PRO A 119 -23.25 -0.24 -10.19
N ASP A 120 -24.31 0.54 -10.02
CA ASP A 120 -25.58 0.43 -10.76
C ASP A 120 -25.58 1.27 -12.05
N GLU A 121 -24.60 2.14 -12.24
CA GLU A 121 -24.49 2.97 -13.45
C GLU A 121 -24.03 2.14 -14.65
N HIS A 122 -24.54 2.48 -15.84
CA HIS A 122 -24.17 1.82 -17.08
C HIS A 122 -22.67 1.91 -17.38
N THR A 123 -22.05 3.06 -17.09
CA THR A 123 -20.60 3.28 -17.24
C THR A 123 -19.79 2.32 -16.37
N PHE A 124 -20.24 2.01 -15.15
CA PHE A 124 -19.59 1.01 -14.30
C PHE A 124 -19.63 -0.38 -14.95
N LYS A 125 -20.77 -0.77 -15.54
CA LYS A 125 -20.89 -2.06 -16.28
C LYS A 125 -19.98 -2.11 -17.50
N LEU A 126 -19.78 -1.00 -18.20
CA LEU A 126 -18.81 -0.93 -19.29
C LEU A 126 -17.37 -1.11 -18.77
N ILE A 127 -17.02 -0.54 -17.61
CA ILE A 127 -15.70 -0.76 -17.00
C ILE A 127 -15.52 -2.23 -16.61
N GLN A 128 -16.54 -2.89 -16.06
CA GLN A 128 -16.49 -4.35 -15.81
C GLN A 128 -16.25 -5.12 -17.11
N ARG A 129 -16.98 -4.76 -18.18
CA ARG A 129 -16.85 -5.39 -19.50
C ARG A 129 -15.45 -5.19 -20.12
N LEU A 130 -14.84 -4.02 -19.90
CA LEU A 130 -13.45 -3.77 -20.29
C LEU A 130 -12.50 -4.78 -19.64
N PHE A 131 -12.63 -5.04 -18.34
CA PHE A 131 -11.80 -6.03 -17.66
C PHE A 131 -12.11 -7.47 -18.06
N GLU A 132 -13.37 -7.79 -18.38
CA GLU A 132 -13.74 -9.09 -18.95
C GLU A 132 -12.96 -9.38 -20.24
N TYR A 133 -12.88 -8.40 -21.15
CA TYR A 133 -12.10 -8.53 -22.39
C TYR A 133 -10.59 -8.53 -22.15
N LEU A 134 -10.10 -7.71 -21.20
CA LEU A 134 -8.68 -7.64 -20.86
C LEU A 134 -8.16 -9.00 -20.35
N PHE A 135 -8.94 -9.67 -19.50
CA PHE A 135 -8.56 -10.94 -18.86
C PHE A 135 -8.95 -12.19 -19.67
N GLU A 136 -9.29 -12.06 -20.95
CA GLU A 136 -9.42 -13.22 -21.83
C GLU A 136 -8.10 -13.99 -21.91
N SER A 137 -8.15 -15.33 -21.90
CA SER A 137 -6.95 -16.18 -21.90
C SER A 137 -6.12 -16.09 -23.19
N SER A 138 -6.68 -15.51 -24.26
CA SER A 138 -6.00 -15.22 -25.52
C SER A 138 -5.11 -13.97 -25.46
N LYS A 139 -5.22 -13.16 -24.40
CA LYS A 139 -4.47 -11.91 -24.23
C LYS A 139 -3.22 -12.12 -23.37
N ASN A 140 -2.12 -11.48 -23.74
CA ASN A 140 -0.88 -11.48 -22.97
C ASN A 140 -0.82 -10.24 -22.07
N ILE A 141 -0.80 -10.44 -20.75
CA ILE A 141 -0.71 -9.33 -19.79
C ILE A 141 0.66 -9.37 -19.11
N TYR A 142 1.52 -8.42 -19.46
CA TYR A 142 2.86 -8.27 -18.89
C TYR A 142 2.82 -7.39 -17.64
N ILE A 143 3.34 -7.90 -16.53
CA ILE A 143 3.34 -7.18 -15.24
C ILE A 143 4.73 -7.23 -14.64
N TRP A 144 5.20 -6.10 -14.10
CA TRP A 144 6.43 -6.06 -13.33
C TRP A 144 6.23 -6.54 -11.90
N GLY A 145 6.29 -7.86 -11.70
CA GLY A 145 6.14 -8.47 -10.38
C GLY A 145 5.01 -9.50 -10.36
N SER A 146 4.27 -9.57 -9.25
CA SER A 146 3.25 -10.60 -9.06
C SER A 146 1.86 -10.09 -9.42
N ILE A 147 1.11 -10.91 -10.18
CA ILE A 147 -0.31 -10.68 -10.45
C ILE A 147 -1.16 -10.52 -9.18
N ASN A 148 -0.70 -11.07 -8.05
CA ASN A 148 -1.39 -11.01 -6.76
C ASN A 148 -1.59 -9.56 -6.27
N GLU A 149 -0.89 -8.58 -6.83
CA GLU A 149 -1.13 -7.16 -6.54
C GLU A 149 -2.55 -6.71 -6.93
N LEU A 150 -3.12 -7.29 -7.99
CA LEU A 150 -4.50 -7.03 -8.41
C LEU A 150 -5.56 -7.61 -7.47
N GLU A 151 -5.25 -8.62 -6.66
CA GLU A 151 -6.23 -9.22 -5.74
C GLU A 151 -6.85 -8.18 -4.81
N LYS A 152 -6.08 -7.17 -4.42
CA LYS A 152 -6.54 -6.08 -3.53
C LYS A 152 -7.61 -5.21 -4.19
N PHE A 153 -7.67 -5.20 -5.52
CA PHE A 153 -8.63 -4.43 -6.31
C PHE A 153 -9.94 -5.20 -6.56
N SER A 154 -9.98 -6.52 -6.34
CA SER A 154 -11.21 -7.33 -6.48
C SER A 154 -12.40 -6.80 -5.67
N LYS A 155 -12.13 -6.14 -4.53
CA LYS A 155 -13.16 -5.52 -3.68
C LYS A 155 -13.98 -4.42 -4.36
N PHE A 156 -13.49 -3.87 -5.48
CA PHE A 156 -14.22 -2.89 -6.28
C PHE A 156 -15.19 -3.56 -7.25
N ASN A 157 -15.24 -4.90 -7.31
CA ASN A 157 -16.08 -5.67 -8.23
C ASN A 157 -15.83 -5.34 -9.71
N LEU A 158 -14.64 -4.88 -10.08
CA LEU A 158 -14.25 -4.63 -11.47
C LEU A 158 -14.02 -5.94 -12.24
N PHE A 159 -13.54 -6.95 -11.52
CA PHE A 159 -13.22 -8.30 -12.00
C PHE A 159 -13.21 -9.28 -10.82
N SER A 160 -13.36 -10.56 -11.11
CA SER A 160 -13.27 -11.66 -10.14
C SER A 160 -11.83 -12.15 -9.98
N LEU A 161 -11.54 -12.87 -8.89
CA LEU A 161 -10.25 -13.54 -8.71
C LEU A 161 -10.01 -14.61 -9.78
N ASP A 162 -11.08 -15.29 -10.23
CA ASP A 162 -10.97 -16.30 -11.29
C ASP A 162 -10.51 -15.67 -12.62
N GLN A 163 -11.00 -14.48 -12.98
CA GLN A 163 -10.53 -13.76 -14.16
C GLN A 163 -9.03 -13.45 -14.07
N ILE A 164 -8.55 -13.06 -12.88
CA ILE A 164 -7.12 -12.82 -12.64
C ILE A 164 -6.31 -14.12 -12.80
N TYR A 165 -6.76 -15.24 -12.23
CA TYR A 165 -5.98 -16.48 -12.24
C TYR A 165 -6.06 -17.26 -13.56
N LEU A 166 -7.14 -17.09 -14.33
CA LEU A 166 -7.34 -17.76 -15.62
C LEU A 166 -6.77 -16.98 -16.81
N SER A 167 -6.42 -15.70 -16.62
CA SER A 167 -5.77 -14.90 -17.66
C SER A 167 -4.30 -15.29 -17.84
N ASN A 168 -3.78 -15.07 -19.04
CA ASN A 168 -2.38 -15.32 -19.34
C ASN A 168 -1.49 -14.16 -18.87
N ASN A 169 -1.18 -14.19 -17.57
CA ASN A 169 -0.33 -13.19 -16.93
C ASN A 169 1.14 -13.59 -16.96
N ILE A 170 1.97 -12.71 -17.49
CA ILE A 170 3.40 -12.91 -17.66
C ILE A 170 4.13 -12.00 -16.67
N ASN A 171 4.82 -12.62 -15.71
CA ASN A 171 5.70 -11.90 -14.80
C ASN A 171 6.97 -11.47 -15.57
N LEU A 172 6.99 -10.22 -16.00
CA LEU A 172 8.07 -9.63 -16.80
C LEU A 172 9.37 -9.50 -15.99
N GLN A 173 9.30 -9.31 -14.68
CA GLN A 173 10.47 -9.25 -13.81
C GLN A 173 11.24 -10.58 -13.79
N ASN A 174 10.54 -11.72 -13.77
CA ASN A 174 11.18 -13.04 -13.88
C ASN A 174 11.78 -13.28 -15.27
N ARG A 175 11.07 -12.86 -16.32
CA ARG A 175 11.57 -12.95 -17.71
C ARG A 175 12.84 -12.12 -17.88
N PHE A 176 12.83 -10.88 -17.41
CA PHE A 176 13.98 -9.98 -17.42
C PHE A 176 15.17 -10.57 -16.65
N LYS A 177 14.93 -11.12 -15.46
CA LYS A 177 16.00 -11.73 -14.66
C LYS A 177 16.69 -12.88 -15.40
N ASN A 178 15.93 -13.77 -16.01
CA ASN A 178 16.47 -14.88 -16.80
C ASN A 178 17.26 -14.35 -18.01
N TYR A 179 16.66 -13.42 -18.77
CA TYR A 179 17.32 -12.77 -19.89
C TYR A 179 18.65 -12.12 -19.47
N TRP A 180 18.66 -11.39 -18.35
CA TRP A 180 19.85 -10.73 -17.82
C TRP A 180 20.95 -11.72 -17.46
N HIS A 181 20.61 -12.84 -16.80
CA HIS A 181 21.57 -13.89 -16.45
C HIS A 181 22.21 -14.54 -17.69
N GLU A 182 21.43 -14.73 -18.75
CA GLU A 182 21.90 -15.32 -20.00
C GLU A 182 22.86 -14.39 -20.77
N HIS A 183 22.59 -13.09 -20.77
CA HIS A 183 23.34 -12.11 -21.56
C HIS A 183 24.49 -11.44 -20.78
N HIS A 184 24.45 -11.47 -19.46
CA HIS A 184 25.45 -10.84 -18.58
C HIS A 184 26.05 -11.84 -17.57
N PRO A 185 26.63 -12.96 -18.04
CA PRO A 185 27.24 -13.93 -17.15
C PRO A 185 28.42 -13.30 -16.41
N HIS A 186 28.58 -13.64 -15.12
CA HIS A 186 29.71 -13.16 -14.34
C HIS A 186 31.02 -13.70 -14.93
N GLN A 187 31.87 -12.81 -15.43
CA GLN A 187 33.20 -13.16 -15.89
C GLN A 187 34.16 -13.17 -14.70
N SER A 188 34.30 -14.33 -14.05
CA SER A 188 35.29 -14.54 -12.99
C SER A 188 36.69 -14.34 -13.57
N THR A 189 37.24 -13.15 -13.40
CA THR A 189 38.49 -12.74 -14.00
C THR A 189 39.64 -13.30 -13.17
N LEU A 190 39.94 -14.58 -13.38
CA LEU A 190 41.08 -15.23 -12.73
C LEU A 190 42.44 -14.79 -13.27
N LEU A 191 42.51 -13.96 -14.34
CA LEU A 191 43.78 -13.65 -15.02
C LEU A 191 43.93 -12.23 -15.61
N SER A 192 43.00 -11.28 -15.42
CA SER A 192 43.20 -9.93 -15.98
C SER A 192 43.97 -9.04 -15.00
N THR A 193 45.25 -8.85 -15.27
CA THR A 193 46.14 -7.88 -14.60
C THR A 193 45.88 -6.42 -15.00
N ASN A 194 44.82 -6.16 -15.78
CA ASN A 194 44.39 -4.82 -16.15
C ASN A 194 43.04 -4.51 -15.49
N ASN A 195 43.02 -3.45 -14.69
CA ASN A 195 41.96 -2.98 -13.78
C ASN A 195 40.60 -2.61 -14.42
N ASP A 196 40.35 -2.91 -15.69
CA ASP A 196 39.10 -2.60 -16.39
C ASP A 196 38.20 -3.84 -16.48
N ILE A 197 37.73 -4.32 -15.34
CA ILE A 197 36.66 -5.31 -15.29
C ILE A 197 35.37 -4.57 -14.96
N SER A 198 34.75 -3.95 -15.97
CA SER A 198 33.40 -3.38 -15.88
C SER A 198 32.34 -4.49 -16.03
N CYS A 199 32.41 -5.53 -15.18
CA CYS A 199 31.39 -6.56 -15.18
C CYS A 199 30.06 -5.97 -14.67
N ILE A 200 28.98 -6.15 -15.42
CA ILE A 200 27.64 -5.63 -15.09
C ILE A 200 26.67 -6.73 -14.64
N CYS A 201 27.17 -7.93 -14.29
CA CYS A 201 26.31 -8.96 -13.74
C CYS A 201 25.69 -8.53 -12.38
N GLU A 202 24.63 -9.21 -11.92
CA GLU A 202 23.95 -8.89 -10.66
C GLU A 202 24.91 -8.76 -9.46
N GLN A 203 25.89 -9.65 -9.36
CA GLN A 203 26.87 -9.63 -8.26
C GLN A 203 27.72 -8.36 -8.26
N CYS A 204 28.12 -7.88 -9.44
CA CYS A 204 28.95 -6.68 -9.59
C CYS A 204 28.14 -5.39 -9.46
N LEU A 205 26.83 -5.45 -9.62
CA LEU A 205 25.90 -4.34 -9.39
C LEU A 205 25.37 -4.28 -7.95
N ASP A 206 25.88 -5.12 -7.04
CA ASP A 206 25.36 -5.30 -5.67
C ASP A 206 23.87 -5.68 -5.61
N ILE A 207 23.34 -6.25 -6.71
CA ILE A 207 21.99 -6.81 -6.77
C ILE A 207 22.08 -8.22 -6.21
N GLN A 208 21.48 -8.47 -5.04
CA GLN A 208 21.52 -9.80 -4.44
C GLN A 208 20.83 -10.81 -5.37
N LEU A 209 21.48 -11.95 -5.64
CA LEU A 209 20.98 -13.00 -6.55
C LEU A 209 19.55 -13.47 -6.26
N ASN A 210 19.09 -13.35 -5.02
CA ASN A 210 17.74 -13.76 -4.60
C ASN A 210 16.72 -12.61 -4.59
N ASN A 211 17.17 -11.37 -4.79
CA ASN A 211 16.28 -10.24 -4.83
C ASN A 211 15.63 -10.11 -6.22
N PRO A 212 14.37 -9.65 -6.25
CA PRO A 212 13.74 -9.25 -7.50
C PRO A 212 14.37 -7.97 -8.03
N TRP A 213 14.50 -7.86 -9.35
CA TRP A 213 14.90 -6.61 -10.00
C TRP A 213 13.84 -5.53 -9.82
N SER A 214 14.24 -4.32 -9.44
CA SER A 214 13.33 -3.19 -9.55
C SER A 214 13.17 -2.81 -11.03
N LEU A 215 12.00 -2.28 -11.42
CA LEU A 215 11.78 -1.81 -12.79
C LEU A 215 12.76 -0.70 -13.14
N GLN A 216 13.04 0.17 -12.18
CA GLN A 216 14.00 1.26 -12.34
C GLN A 216 15.42 0.75 -12.63
N ASP A 217 15.87 -0.30 -11.94
CA ASP A 217 17.19 -0.89 -12.20
C ASP A 217 17.21 -1.57 -13.57
N ALA A 218 16.16 -2.31 -13.93
CA ALA A 218 16.07 -2.95 -15.23
C ALA A 218 16.15 -1.92 -16.36
N VAL A 219 15.41 -0.82 -16.26
CA VAL A 219 15.43 0.28 -17.23
C VAL A 219 16.79 0.99 -17.24
N ALA A 220 17.40 1.23 -16.08
CA ALA A 220 18.71 1.86 -15.98
C ALA A 220 19.81 1.03 -16.65
N TYR A 221 19.88 -0.26 -16.34
CA TYR A 221 20.98 -1.09 -16.80
C TYR A 221 20.77 -1.67 -18.20
N GLN A 222 19.53 -1.97 -18.59
CA GLN A 222 19.22 -2.50 -19.92
C GLN A 222 19.03 -1.39 -20.95
N LEU A 223 18.25 -0.34 -20.63
CA LEU A 223 17.90 0.71 -21.58
C LEU A 223 18.80 1.95 -21.46
N HIS A 224 19.75 1.96 -20.53
CA HIS A 224 20.62 3.11 -20.23
C HIS A 224 19.84 4.40 -19.91
N LYS A 225 18.66 4.26 -19.30
CA LYS A 225 17.73 5.36 -18.97
C LYS A 225 17.35 5.36 -17.49
N TRP A 226 17.19 6.53 -16.89
CA TRP A 226 16.69 6.69 -15.53
C TRP A 226 15.16 6.82 -15.53
N LEU A 227 14.49 5.83 -14.94
CA LEU A 227 13.05 5.89 -14.65
C LEU A 227 12.82 6.53 -13.27
N ASP A 228 12.13 7.68 -13.22
CA ASP A 228 11.86 8.39 -11.96
C ASP A 228 10.91 7.59 -11.06
N LYS A 229 11.41 7.14 -9.89
CA LYS A 229 10.61 6.39 -8.91
C LYS A 229 10.38 7.14 -7.60
N ARG A 230 10.51 8.47 -7.61
CA ARG A 230 10.33 9.32 -6.42
C ARG A 230 8.88 9.38 -5.92
N TYR A 231 7.92 9.08 -6.79
CA TYR A 231 6.49 9.18 -6.51
C TYR A 231 5.81 7.85 -6.14
N THR A 232 6.57 6.77 -5.92
CA THR A 232 6.01 5.50 -5.41
C THR A 232 5.25 5.71 -4.10
N CYS A 233 4.07 5.10 -3.97
CA CYS A 233 3.18 5.27 -2.81
C CYS A 233 2.71 6.71 -2.55
N SER A 234 2.73 7.59 -3.57
CA SER A 234 2.11 8.91 -3.50
C SER A 234 0.60 8.81 -3.29
N THR A 235 -0.06 9.94 -3.07
CA THR A 235 -1.50 10.02 -2.81
C THR A 235 -2.33 9.87 -4.09
N PHE A 236 -2.23 8.73 -4.77
CA PHE A 236 -2.98 8.44 -6.01
C PHE A 236 -4.51 8.43 -5.82
N ASP A 237 -4.98 8.35 -4.58
CA ASP A 237 -6.40 8.38 -4.26
C ASP A 237 -7.04 9.78 -4.32
N ILE A 238 -6.26 10.86 -4.53
CA ILE A 238 -6.79 12.21 -4.78
C ILE A 238 -7.40 12.36 -6.19
N GLY A 239 -7.19 11.36 -7.03
CA GLY A 239 -7.45 11.36 -8.46
C GLY A 239 -6.35 12.06 -9.25
N LEU A 240 -6.22 11.79 -10.54
CA LEU A 240 -5.26 12.38 -11.44
C LEU A 240 -5.96 13.25 -12.47
N ASP A 241 -7.14 12.83 -12.94
CA ASP A 241 -7.92 13.58 -13.93
C ASP A 241 -8.26 14.99 -13.40
N SER A 242 -7.96 16.01 -14.21
CA SER A 242 -8.27 17.41 -13.94
C SER A 242 -9.78 17.67 -13.84
N THR A 243 -10.62 16.88 -14.51
CA THR A 243 -12.07 17.08 -14.52
C THR A 243 -12.75 16.72 -13.20
N LEU A 244 -12.12 15.91 -12.34
CA LEU A 244 -12.75 15.42 -11.11
C LEU A 244 -12.97 16.50 -10.05
N PHE A 245 -12.15 17.55 -10.03
CA PHE A 245 -12.21 18.63 -9.03
C PHE A 245 -11.62 19.94 -9.60
N HIS A 246 -12.17 21.12 -9.26
CA HIS A 246 -11.57 22.44 -9.58
C HIS A 246 -10.31 22.69 -8.75
N ARG A 247 -9.23 23.23 -9.34
CA ARG A 247 -7.89 23.20 -8.72
C ARG A 247 -7.05 24.46 -8.90
N ASN A 248 -6.12 24.64 -7.96
CA ASN A 248 -5.00 25.57 -8.06
C ASN A 248 -3.86 24.98 -8.92
N SER A 249 -2.93 25.84 -9.34
CA SER A 249 -1.80 25.49 -10.22
C SER A 249 -0.85 24.44 -9.62
N ASN A 250 -0.57 24.52 -8.32
CA ASN A 250 0.39 23.64 -7.65
C ASN A 250 -0.11 22.18 -7.59
N GLU A 251 -1.41 21.99 -7.36
CA GLU A 251 -2.03 20.66 -7.39
C GLU A 251 -2.04 20.05 -8.80
N LEU A 252 -2.20 20.88 -9.83
CA LEU A 252 -2.15 20.44 -11.23
C LEU A 252 -0.73 19.95 -11.58
N GLU A 253 0.30 20.72 -11.22
CA GLU A 253 1.69 20.32 -11.45
C GLU A 253 2.02 19.01 -10.74
N HIS A 254 1.64 18.87 -9.46
CA HIS A 254 1.88 17.64 -8.71
C HIS A 254 1.24 16.42 -9.38
N ARG A 255 -0.01 16.55 -9.84
CA ARG A 255 -0.71 15.46 -10.54
C ARG A 255 -0.10 15.15 -11.89
N ASN A 256 0.36 16.14 -12.65
CA ASN A 256 1.07 15.91 -13.90
C ASN A 256 2.34 15.07 -13.68
N VAL A 257 3.07 15.31 -12.60
CA VAL A 257 4.23 14.48 -12.28
C VAL A 257 3.82 13.04 -11.91
N MET A 258 2.72 12.86 -11.17
CA MET A 258 2.19 11.53 -10.85
C MET A 258 1.65 10.79 -12.08
N ILE A 259 1.05 11.50 -13.03
CA ILE A 259 0.62 10.97 -14.32
C ILE A 259 1.83 10.48 -15.10
N ASN A 260 2.87 11.31 -15.26
CA ASN A 260 4.08 10.93 -15.98
C ASN A 260 4.77 9.72 -15.34
N TYR A 261 4.84 9.67 -14.01
CA TYR A 261 5.30 8.48 -13.28
C TYR A 261 4.49 7.23 -13.68
N ALA A 262 3.16 7.33 -13.59
CA ALA A 262 2.27 6.19 -13.82
C ALA A 262 2.28 5.70 -15.28
N VAL A 263 2.41 6.62 -16.22
CA VAL A 263 2.54 6.33 -17.65
C VAL A 263 3.89 5.68 -17.96
N ASN A 264 4.99 6.24 -17.43
CA ASN A 264 6.34 5.75 -17.72
C ASN A 264 6.57 4.34 -17.18
N ASP A 265 5.88 3.94 -16.11
CA ASP A 265 5.95 2.57 -15.59
C ASP A 265 5.47 1.54 -16.61
N CYS A 266 4.33 1.79 -17.26
CA CYS A 266 3.85 0.94 -18.35
C CYS A 266 4.75 1.01 -19.59
N LEU A 267 5.05 2.22 -20.06
CA LEU A 267 5.81 2.40 -21.31
C LEU A 267 7.25 1.86 -21.21
N SER A 268 7.86 1.92 -20.04
CA SER A 268 9.19 1.34 -19.82
C SER A 268 9.18 -0.19 -19.83
N MET A 269 8.12 -0.83 -19.32
CA MET A 269 7.92 -2.27 -19.50
C MET A 269 7.78 -2.63 -20.98
N HIS A 270 7.03 -1.85 -21.76
CA HIS A 270 6.92 -2.06 -23.20
C HIS A 270 8.29 -1.92 -23.90
N GLN A 271 9.08 -0.90 -23.56
CA GLN A 271 10.42 -0.75 -24.14
C GLN A 271 11.36 -1.92 -23.76
N LEU A 272 11.26 -2.45 -22.54
CA LEU A 272 11.98 -3.66 -22.14
C LEU A 272 11.53 -4.91 -22.93
N LEU A 273 10.22 -5.05 -23.22
CA LEU A 273 9.71 -6.17 -24.04
C LEU A 273 10.29 -6.17 -25.44
N ILE A 274 10.40 -4.99 -26.06
CA ILE A 274 11.01 -4.81 -27.38
C ILE A 274 12.50 -5.14 -27.33
N ASP A 275 13.22 -4.57 -26.37
CA ASP A 275 14.67 -4.71 -26.24
C ASP A 275 15.09 -6.18 -25.95
N MET A 276 14.30 -6.89 -25.15
CA MET A 276 14.45 -8.33 -24.90
C MET A 276 13.91 -9.22 -26.03
N GLN A 277 13.35 -8.65 -27.11
CA GLN A 277 12.75 -9.39 -28.23
C GLN A 277 11.65 -10.38 -27.78
N ILE A 278 10.88 -10.02 -26.75
CA ILE A 278 9.75 -10.84 -26.25
C ILE A 278 8.51 -10.65 -27.13
N ILE A 279 8.35 -9.45 -27.69
CA ILE A 279 7.32 -9.14 -28.67
C ILE A 279 8.01 -8.77 -29.98
N ASP A 280 7.51 -9.36 -31.07
CA ASP A 280 7.94 -9.02 -32.41
C ASP A 280 7.27 -7.71 -32.79
N ASN A 281 7.96 -6.59 -32.56
CA ASN A 281 7.68 -5.38 -33.35
C ASN A 281 8.59 -5.49 -34.57
N GLU A 282 7.99 -5.55 -35.77
CA GLU A 282 8.73 -5.43 -37.02
C GLU A 282 9.74 -4.29 -36.88
N GLN A 283 11.03 -4.63 -36.89
CA GLN A 283 12.15 -3.70 -36.71
C GLN A 283 12.06 -2.46 -37.63
N GLN A 284 11.24 -2.53 -38.69
CA GLN A 284 10.91 -1.44 -39.60
C GLN A 284 10.27 -0.21 -38.93
N ALA A 285 9.46 -0.35 -37.88
CA ALA A 285 8.87 0.82 -37.23
C ALA A 285 9.93 1.65 -36.47
N ILE A 286 10.93 1.00 -35.87
CA ILE A 286 12.03 1.67 -35.15
C ILE A 286 12.95 2.40 -36.14
N GLU A 287 13.21 1.82 -37.32
CA GLU A 287 13.95 2.50 -38.40
C GLU A 287 13.20 3.74 -38.92
N LEU A 288 11.88 3.67 -39.03
CA LEU A 288 11.02 4.81 -39.41
C LEU A 288 11.03 5.94 -38.38
N PHE A 289 11.09 5.64 -37.08
CA PHE A 289 11.14 6.64 -36.01
C PHE A 289 12.52 7.27 -35.79
N GLN A 290 13.59 6.65 -36.29
CA GLN A 290 14.92 7.26 -36.34
C GLN A 290 15.07 8.25 -37.52
N GLN A 291 14.04 8.41 -38.36
CA GLN A 291 14.00 9.39 -39.44
C GLN A 291 12.93 10.48 -39.19
N PRO A 292 13.29 11.62 -38.56
CA PRO A 292 12.33 12.66 -38.19
C PRO A 292 11.61 13.35 -39.37
N GLU A 293 12.01 13.12 -40.62
CA GLU A 293 11.56 13.92 -41.77
C GLU A 293 10.31 13.35 -42.50
N LEU A 294 9.84 12.14 -42.19
CA LEU A 294 8.85 11.43 -43.03
C LEU A 294 7.39 11.40 -42.51
N ILE A 295 7.08 11.93 -41.33
CA ILE A 295 5.76 11.78 -40.69
C ILE A 295 4.72 12.86 -41.12
N THR A 296 5.00 13.66 -42.16
CA THR A 296 4.15 14.82 -42.52
C THR A 296 2.98 14.54 -43.47
N SER A 297 2.69 13.29 -43.86
CA SER A 297 1.66 13.00 -44.87
C SER A 297 0.72 11.84 -44.56
N ILE A 298 0.10 11.83 -43.37
CA ILE A 298 -1.05 10.95 -43.10
C ILE A 298 -2.31 11.81 -42.97
N ASP A 299 -3.12 11.82 -44.02
CA ASP A 299 -4.46 12.42 -44.03
C ASP A 299 -5.39 11.65 -43.07
N HIS A 300 -5.95 12.35 -42.08
CA HIS A 300 -6.93 11.81 -41.15
C HIS A 300 -8.19 12.68 -41.11
N ASP A 301 -9.21 12.22 -41.85
CA ASP A 301 -10.60 12.65 -41.74
C ASP A 301 -11.33 11.77 -40.72
N SER A 302 -11.30 12.18 -39.45
CA SER A 302 -12.31 11.89 -38.42
C SER A 302 -11.92 12.61 -37.12
N SER A 303 -12.90 13.22 -36.46
CA SER A 303 -12.71 14.09 -35.30
C SER A 303 -12.17 13.34 -34.07
N PHE A 304 -10.85 13.20 -33.99
CA PHE A 304 -10.06 12.90 -32.79
C PHE A 304 -8.73 13.63 -32.93
N GLN A 305 -8.42 14.55 -32.00
CA GLN A 305 -7.17 15.32 -32.06
C GLN A 305 -5.97 14.40 -31.77
N ILE A 306 -5.32 13.96 -32.85
CA ILE A 306 -3.97 13.42 -32.85
C ILE A 306 -3.03 14.62 -32.78
N VAL A 307 -2.24 14.73 -31.73
CA VAL A 307 -1.15 15.72 -31.65
C VAL A 307 0.06 15.14 -32.35
N ALA A 308 0.19 15.43 -33.65
CA ALA A 308 1.44 15.33 -34.38
C ALA A 308 1.91 16.75 -34.73
N ALA A 309 3.15 17.06 -34.38
CA ALA A 309 3.77 18.37 -34.61
C ALA A 309 3.99 18.60 -36.12
N THR A 310 3.27 19.54 -36.71
CA THR A 310 3.66 20.17 -37.98
C THR A 310 3.34 21.66 -38.00
N SER A 311 4.09 22.39 -38.81
CA SER A 311 4.43 23.80 -38.70
C SER A 311 3.44 24.76 -39.40
N SER A 312 3.18 25.90 -38.73
CA SER A 312 2.56 27.16 -39.23
C SER A 312 1.05 27.07 -39.57
N THR A 313 0.13 27.93 -39.15
CA THR A 313 0.12 29.35 -38.75
C THR A 313 -1.07 29.64 -37.81
N ASN A 314 -0.83 30.51 -36.81
CA ASN A 314 -1.72 31.40 -36.02
C ASN A 314 -3.03 30.91 -35.34
N ILE A 315 -3.11 31.25 -34.03
CA ILE A 315 -4.23 31.27 -33.04
C ILE A 315 -4.21 30.09 -32.02
N PRO A 316 -4.49 30.28 -30.70
CA PRO A 316 -3.81 31.06 -29.66
C PRO A 316 -3.24 30.16 -28.51
N SER A 317 -1.97 30.39 -28.15
CA SER A 317 -1.26 29.96 -26.91
C SER A 317 -1.60 28.60 -26.28
N LEU A 318 -0.96 27.53 -26.78
CA LEU A 318 -0.70 26.30 -26.04
C LEU A 318 0.59 26.49 -25.20
N GLN A 319 0.51 26.43 -23.87
CA GLN A 319 1.70 26.49 -23.01
C GLN A 319 2.48 25.17 -23.13
N GLN A 320 3.56 25.20 -23.91
CA GLN A 320 4.63 24.22 -23.86
C GLN A 320 5.37 24.38 -22.52
N TYR A 321 5.30 23.37 -21.65
CA TYR A 321 6.26 23.22 -20.57
C TYR A 321 7.54 22.60 -21.15
N THR A 322 8.37 23.43 -21.79
CA THR A 322 9.79 23.13 -21.90
C THR A 322 10.40 23.30 -20.52
N ARG A 323 10.81 22.18 -19.91
CA ARG A 323 11.61 22.22 -18.68
C ARG A 323 13.00 22.77 -19.04
N ALA A 324 13.36 23.91 -18.44
CA ALA A 324 14.74 24.39 -18.44
C ALA A 324 15.68 23.33 -17.83
N PRO A 325 16.95 23.27 -18.25
CA PRO A 325 17.94 22.43 -17.60
C PRO A 325 18.03 22.83 -16.12
N TYR A 326 18.08 21.83 -15.23
CA TYR A 326 18.30 22.04 -13.80
C TYR A 326 19.76 22.50 -13.58
N ASP A 327 20.00 23.80 -13.75
CA ASP A 327 21.16 24.47 -13.17
C ASP A 327 20.82 25.01 -11.78
N ASN A 328 21.82 24.91 -10.90
CA ASN A 328 21.75 25.22 -9.47
C ASN A 328 21.06 26.56 -9.16
N ILE A 329 19.90 26.52 -8.51
CA ILE A 329 19.43 27.65 -7.70
C ILE A 329 20.24 27.64 -6.40
N LEU A 330 21.36 28.37 -6.45
CA LEU A 330 21.91 29.02 -5.26
C LEU A 330 20.84 30.04 -4.82
N PHE A 331 20.37 29.94 -3.58
CA PHE A 331 19.54 30.99 -2.99
C PHE A 331 20.45 32.20 -2.76
N ASP A 332 20.36 33.21 -3.63
CA ASP A 332 20.68 34.58 -3.25
C ASP A 332 19.46 35.14 -2.50
N ASP A 333 19.63 35.31 -1.19
CA ASP A 333 18.79 36.12 -0.32
C ASP A 333 18.95 37.59 -0.74
N ASP A 334 18.18 38.05 -1.73
CA ASP A 334 17.85 39.47 -1.88
C ASP A 334 16.84 39.64 -3.03
N GLN A 335 15.55 39.61 -2.70
CA GLN A 335 14.47 40.43 -3.30
C GLN A 335 13.15 40.17 -2.56
N GLU A 336 13.08 40.68 -1.32
CA GLU A 336 11.83 40.76 -0.57
C GLU A 336 10.98 41.90 -1.18
N GLN A 337 9.96 41.54 -1.95
CA GLN A 337 8.90 42.49 -2.31
C GLN A 337 8.23 43.00 -1.03
N ARG A 338 8.34 44.31 -0.82
CA ARG A 338 7.86 45.05 0.35
C ARG A 338 6.35 44.89 0.52
N THR A 339 5.93 43.88 1.27
CA THR A 339 4.65 43.91 1.99
C THR A 339 4.86 44.80 3.21
N SER A 340 4.02 45.84 3.36
CA SER A 340 4.18 46.75 4.49
C SER A 340 4.08 45.98 5.81
N PRO A 341 4.86 46.34 6.86
CA PRO A 341 4.78 45.69 8.17
C PRO A 341 3.35 45.62 8.72
N GLN A 342 2.52 46.61 8.41
CA GLN A 342 1.10 46.66 8.78
C GLN A 342 0.28 45.55 8.11
N GLN A 343 0.51 45.23 6.83
CA GLN A 343 -0.18 44.15 6.13
C GLN A 343 0.23 42.76 6.64
N ARG A 344 1.51 42.57 7.02
CA ARG A 344 1.97 41.32 7.68
C ARG A 344 1.29 41.13 9.03
N THR A 345 1.16 42.20 9.82
CA THR A 345 0.47 42.14 11.11
C THR A 345 -1.02 41.85 10.97
N ILE A 346 -1.69 42.41 9.95
CA ILE A 346 -3.11 42.12 9.67
C ILE A 346 -3.31 40.65 9.32
N LEU A 347 -2.50 40.10 8.40
CA LEU A 347 -2.58 38.69 7.99
C LEU A 347 -2.28 37.72 9.15
N LEU A 348 -1.31 38.06 10.01
CA LEU A 348 -1.00 37.26 11.21
C LEU A 348 -2.16 37.28 12.22
N ASN A 349 -2.79 38.43 12.42
CA ASN A 349 -3.92 38.58 13.33
C ASN A 349 -5.18 37.86 12.81
N GLU A 350 -5.45 37.91 11.50
CA GLU A 350 -6.55 37.18 10.87
C GLU A 350 -6.36 35.66 11.02
N ARG A 351 -5.14 35.17 10.74
CA ARG A 351 -4.81 33.75 10.90
C ARG A 351 -4.92 33.27 12.35
N GLN A 352 -4.51 34.09 13.33
CA GLN A 352 -4.70 33.76 14.75
C GLN A 352 -6.18 33.74 15.14
N ARG A 353 -6.99 34.65 14.59
CA ARG A 353 -8.44 34.72 14.84
C ARG A 353 -9.16 33.50 14.26
N GLU A 354 -8.78 33.05 13.06
CA GLU A 354 -9.30 31.81 12.45
C GLU A 354 -8.97 30.57 13.28
N LEU A 355 -7.72 30.42 13.71
CA LEU A 355 -7.29 29.30 14.55
C LEU A 355 -8.01 29.26 15.90
N SER A 356 -8.26 30.44 16.50
CA SER A 356 -9.04 30.56 17.73
C SER A 356 -10.50 30.13 17.53
N ASN A 357 -11.13 30.58 16.44
CA ASN A 357 -12.51 30.22 16.09
C ASN A 357 -12.66 28.72 15.80
N GLU A 358 -11.70 28.12 15.10
CA GLU A 358 -11.70 26.67 14.84
C GLU A 358 -11.58 25.86 16.14
N ARG A 359 -10.75 26.33 17.09
CA ARG A 359 -10.60 25.70 18.40
C ARG A 359 -11.88 25.76 19.23
N GLN A 360 -12.59 26.90 19.20
CA GLN A 360 -13.88 27.04 19.89
C GLN A 360 -14.97 26.14 19.28
N ARG A 361 -15.02 26.03 17.94
CA ARG A 361 -15.96 25.10 17.27
C ARG A 361 -15.72 23.65 17.66
N LYS A 362 -14.45 23.22 17.75
CA LYS A 362 -14.10 21.85 18.19
C LYS A 362 -14.54 21.59 19.63
N LEU A 363 -14.30 22.52 20.55
CA LEU A 363 -14.72 22.40 21.95
C LEU A 363 -16.25 22.41 22.12
N SER A 364 -16.96 23.20 21.31
CA SER A 364 -18.43 23.22 21.32
C SER A 364 -19.03 21.89 20.85
N ASN A 365 -18.47 21.32 19.78
CA ASN A 365 -18.92 20.03 19.24
C ASN A 365 -18.63 18.88 20.22
N GLU A 366 -17.50 18.93 20.94
CA GLU A 366 -17.15 17.93 21.96
C GLU A 366 -18.10 17.99 23.16
N ARG A 367 -18.47 19.19 23.62
CA ARG A 367 -19.48 19.36 24.69
C ARG A 367 -20.88 18.91 24.29
N GLN A 368 -21.32 19.20 23.05
CA GLN A 368 -22.61 18.72 22.55
C GLN A 368 -22.64 17.18 22.49
N TRP A 369 -21.53 16.55 22.11
CA TRP A 369 -21.43 15.09 22.09
C TRP A 369 -21.50 14.48 23.50
N GLU A 370 -20.83 15.09 24.49
CA GLU A 370 -20.91 14.63 25.89
C GLU A 370 -22.33 14.76 26.47
N LEU A 371 -23.04 15.85 26.18
CA LEU A 371 -24.43 16.04 26.60
C LEU A 371 -25.39 15.01 25.96
N SER A 372 -25.17 14.67 24.69
CA SER A 372 -25.99 13.68 23.99
C SER A 372 -25.85 12.25 24.54
N ASN A 373 -24.67 11.87 25.07
CA ASN A 373 -24.44 10.53 25.62
C ASN A 373 -24.89 10.38 27.08
N THR A 374 -24.90 11.48 27.84
CA THR A 374 -25.32 11.43 29.25
C THR A 374 -26.83 11.21 29.38
N THR A 375 -27.60 11.67 28.39
CA THR A 375 -29.07 11.55 28.37
C THR A 375 -29.55 10.12 28.08
N THR A 376 -28.80 9.33 27.31
CA THR A 376 -29.18 7.95 26.95
C THR A 376 -28.98 6.93 28.09
N THR A 377 -28.34 7.31 29.19
CA THR A 377 -27.97 6.37 30.28
C THR A 377 -28.94 6.44 31.48
N LEU A 378 -29.94 7.33 31.46
CA LEU A 378 -30.87 7.57 32.57
C LEU A 378 -32.31 7.09 32.32
N GLU A 379 -32.62 6.53 31.14
CA GLU A 379 -33.99 6.07 30.79
C GLU A 379 -34.19 4.53 30.81
N GLN A 380 -33.31 3.74 31.44
CA GLN A 380 -33.50 2.28 31.52
C GLN A 380 -33.19 1.71 32.90
N ILE A 381 -33.89 2.18 33.93
CA ILE A 381 -34.11 1.39 35.16
C ILE A 381 -35.51 1.72 35.71
N SER A 382 -36.53 0.98 35.25
CA SER A 382 -37.71 0.67 36.06
C SER A 382 -38.28 -0.69 35.61
N ASP A 383 -38.77 -1.42 36.61
CA ASP A 383 -39.78 -2.50 36.55
C ASP A 383 -39.32 -3.91 36.12
N ASP A 384 -39.05 -4.78 37.11
CA ASP A 384 -39.97 -5.85 37.57
C ASP A 384 -39.23 -7.06 38.20
N ASP A 385 -39.50 -7.23 39.50
CA ASP A 385 -39.91 -8.44 40.25
C ASP A 385 -39.36 -9.84 39.85
N ASN A 386 -38.60 -10.50 40.75
CA ASN A 386 -39.02 -11.42 41.82
C ASN A 386 -39.43 -12.82 41.32
N GLU A 387 -38.58 -13.83 41.55
CA GLU A 387 -39.04 -15.12 42.09
C GLU A 387 -37.88 -15.94 42.68
N LEU A 388 -38.16 -16.50 43.86
CA LEU A 388 -37.32 -17.33 44.71
C LEU A 388 -37.29 -18.78 44.20
N GLU A 389 -36.19 -19.50 44.46
CA GLU A 389 -36.29 -20.82 45.08
C GLU A 389 -34.97 -21.26 45.74
N GLN A 390 -35.16 -21.91 46.89
CA GLN A 390 -34.18 -22.41 47.85
C GLN A 390 -33.48 -23.68 47.35
N ILE A 391 -32.29 -24.00 47.88
CA ILE A 391 -31.91 -25.33 48.41
C ILE A 391 -30.62 -25.18 49.24
N SER A 392 -30.62 -25.94 50.33
CA SER A 392 -29.82 -26.01 51.55
C SER A 392 -28.42 -26.65 51.47
N ASP A 393 -27.60 -26.30 52.48
CA ASP A 393 -26.63 -27.09 53.31
C ASP A 393 -25.57 -27.97 52.58
N ASP A 394 -24.30 -28.09 52.98
CA ASP A 394 -23.74 -28.18 54.33
C ASP A 394 -22.19 -28.08 54.34
N GLU A 395 -21.66 -27.73 55.51
CA GLU A 395 -20.36 -28.05 56.14
C GLU A 395 -18.94 -27.54 55.69
N ASN A 396 -18.37 -26.77 56.65
CA ASN A 396 -17.07 -26.92 57.35
C ASN A 396 -15.71 -26.32 56.87
N ILE A 397 -15.35 -25.17 57.50
CA ILE A 397 -14.12 -24.85 58.33
C ILE A 397 -12.73 -24.80 57.61
N PRO A 398 -11.70 -23.97 58.01
CA PRO A 398 -11.48 -23.18 59.23
C PRO A 398 -11.10 -21.69 59.09
N GLN A 399 -11.26 -20.99 60.23
CA GLN A 399 -10.84 -19.62 60.56
C GLN A 399 -9.34 -19.50 60.84
N THR A 400 -8.74 -18.35 60.48
CA THR A 400 -7.95 -17.39 61.33
C THR A 400 -7.07 -16.47 60.45
N PRO A 401 -6.57 -15.31 60.92
CA PRO A 401 -6.99 -14.47 62.04
C PRO A 401 -7.27 -13.00 61.64
N GLN A 402 -8.12 -12.34 62.44
CA GLN A 402 -8.32 -10.89 62.40
C GLN A 402 -7.07 -10.15 62.88
N ILE A 403 -6.64 -9.16 62.11
CA ILE A 403 -5.80 -8.06 62.59
C ILE A 403 -6.64 -6.78 62.47
N ASN A 404 -7.02 -6.27 63.63
CA ASN A 404 -7.58 -4.94 63.83
C ASN A 404 -6.49 -3.90 63.54
N LEU A 405 -6.79 -2.95 62.65
CA LEU A 405 -6.13 -1.65 62.58
C LEU A 405 -7.19 -0.58 62.35
N SER A 406 -7.76 -0.16 63.47
CA SER A 406 -8.47 1.10 63.63
C SER A 406 -7.47 2.26 63.44
N HIS A 407 -7.56 2.95 62.30
CA HIS A 407 -7.01 4.29 62.14
C HIS A 407 -8.10 5.26 61.66
N THR A 408 -8.47 6.10 62.62
CA THR A 408 -8.99 7.47 62.54
C THR A 408 -8.96 8.07 61.14
N ILE A 409 -10.15 8.26 60.55
CA ILE A 409 -10.33 9.05 59.33
C ILE A 409 -10.25 10.53 59.72
N HIS A 410 -9.05 11.11 59.62
CA HIS A 410 -8.92 12.55 59.47
C HIS A 410 -9.26 12.92 58.03
N SER A 411 -10.42 13.56 57.88
CA SER A 411 -10.82 14.29 56.69
C SER A 411 -9.91 15.50 56.51
N SER A 412 -8.86 15.34 55.69
CA SER A 412 -8.10 16.46 55.13
C SER A 412 -7.31 15.99 53.90
N ASN A 413 -7.45 16.74 52.80
CA ASN A 413 -6.50 16.92 51.68
C ASN A 413 -7.01 16.51 50.29
N ASN A 414 -7.61 17.51 49.63
CA ASN A 414 -7.35 17.95 48.25
C ASN A 414 -6.74 16.93 47.26
N PRO A 415 -7.47 16.54 46.20
CA PRO A 415 -6.94 15.75 45.10
C PRO A 415 -6.23 16.67 44.09
N THR A 416 -5.14 17.32 44.49
CA THR A 416 -4.38 18.22 43.61
C THR A 416 -2.89 18.13 43.89
N ASN A 417 -2.25 17.08 43.36
CA ASN A 417 -0.86 17.10 42.87
C ASN A 417 -0.47 15.71 42.32
N LEU A 418 -1.19 15.24 41.30
CA LEU A 418 -0.61 14.24 40.41
C LEU A 418 0.31 14.99 39.45
N ALA A 419 1.61 14.69 39.49
CA ALA A 419 2.57 15.25 38.55
C ALA A 419 2.04 15.08 37.10
N PRO A 420 2.18 16.10 36.22
CA PRO A 420 1.68 16.00 34.87
C PRO A 420 2.26 14.77 34.17
N LEU A 421 1.39 13.89 33.67
CA LEU A 421 1.82 12.73 32.89
C LEU A 421 2.75 13.17 31.76
N THR A 422 3.89 12.49 31.64
CA THR A 422 4.82 12.71 30.53
C THR A 422 4.11 12.48 29.19
N ILE A 423 4.63 13.08 28.11
CA ILE A 423 4.09 12.90 26.75
C ILE A 423 4.01 11.41 26.39
N ASP A 424 4.98 10.62 26.83
CA ASP A 424 5.02 9.18 26.59
C ASP A 424 3.97 8.40 27.38
N GLU A 425 3.69 8.77 28.62
CA GLU A 425 2.62 8.16 29.41
C GLU A 425 1.25 8.50 28.83
N LYS A 426 1.03 9.76 28.42
CA LYS A 426 -0.19 10.17 27.70
C LYS A 426 -0.36 9.38 26.40
N ARG A 427 0.72 9.19 25.63
CA ARG A 427 0.72 8.37 24.42
C ARG A 427 0.42 6.90 24.70
N LYS A 428 1.00 6.31 25.75
CA LYS A 428 0.74 4.92 26.17
C LYS A 428 -0.71 4.74 26.61
N ILE A 429 -1.26 5.67 27.40
CA ILE A 429 -2.66 5.67 27.84
C ILE A 429 -3.60 5.80 26.63
N HIS A 430 -3.31 6.74 25.72
CA HIS A 430 -4.10 6.91 24.49
C HIS A 430 -4.07 5.64 23.61
N ASN A 431 -2.89 5.07 23.37
CA ASN A 431 -2.75 3.82 22.60
C ASN A 431 -3.46 2.65 23.27
N ARG A 432 -3.40 2.54 24.61
CA ARG A 432 -4.13 1.54 25.38
C ARG A 432 -5.64 1.74 25.24
N SER A 433 -6.13 2.97 25.34
CA SER A 433 -7.54 3.32 25.15
C SER A 433 -8.02 3.01 23.72
N CYS A 434 -7.25 3.37 22.70
CA CYS A 434 -7.56 3.03 21.30
C CYS A 434 -7.55 1.52 21.06
N THR A 435 -6.57 0.79 21.60
CA THR A 435 -6.49 -0.67 21.49
C THR A 435 -7.69 -1.32 22.18
N LEU A 436 -8.09 -0.84 23.35
CA LEU A 436 -9.28 -1.32 24.06
C LEU A 436 -10.57 -1.00 23.30
N LYS A 437 -10.72 0.20 22.72
CA LYS A 437 -11.87 0.55 21.87
C LYS A 437 -11.92 -0.33 20.62
N GLN A 438 -10.79 -0.56 19.96
CA GLN A 438 -10.70 -1.43 18.80
C GLN A 438 -10.99 -2.89 19.17
N ARG A 439 -10.54 -3.35 20.34
CA ARG A 439 -10.86 -4.68 20.85
C ARG A 439 -12.34 -4.81 21.19
N LYS A 440 -12.95 -3.85 21.87
CA LYS A 440 -14.41 -3.86 22.11
C LYS A 440 -15.22 -3.89 20.80
N LYS A 441 -14.70 -3.28 19.73
CA LYS A 441 -15.34 -3.33 18.40
C LYS A 441 -15.15 -4.66 17.67
N LEU A 442 -13.97 -5.27 17.75
CA LEU A 442 -13.63 -6.51 17.04
C LEU A 442 -14.03 -7.78 17.80
N TYR A 443 -14.10 -7.71 19.12
CA TYR A 443 -14.39 -8.81 20.02
C TYR A 443 -15.73 -8.51 20.69
N ARG A 444 -16.83 -8.86 20.02
CA ARG A 444 -18.19 -8.65 20.54
C ARG A 444 -18.36 -9.36 21.90
N HIS A 445 -17.80 -10.56 22.00
CA HIS A 445 -17.66 -11.34 23.23
C HIS A 445 -16.24 -11.93 23.27
N GLU A 446 -15.50 -11.83 24.37
CA GLU A 446 -14.15 -12.42 24.49
C GLU A 446 -13.97 -13.22 25.77
N PHE A 447 -13.10 -14.24 25.68
CA PHE A 447 -12.49 -14.88 26.84
C PHE A 447 -10.97 -14.90 26.69
N ILE A 448 -10.27 -15.04 27.82
CA ILE A 448 -8.82 -14.92 27.90
C ILE A 448 -8.22 -16.22 28.43
N ARG A 449 -7.30 -16.80 27.67
CA ARG A 449 -6.50 -17.95 28.10
C ARG A 449 -5.11 -17.48 28.50
N ARG A 450 -4.81 -17.54 29.79
CA ARG A 450 -3.52 -17.13 30.36
C ARG A 450 -2.59 -18.33 30.46
N GLY A 451 -1.28 -18.09 30.31
CA GLY A 451 -0.27 -19.13 30.48
C GLY A 451 -0.18 -20.10 29.30
N ILE A 452 -0.53 -19.64 28.09
CA ILE A 452 -0.35 -20.45 26.89
C ILE A 452 1.14 -20.57 26.54
N ASP A 453 1.53 -21.67 25.90
CA ASP A 453 2.90 -21.88 25.41
C ASP A 453 3.21 -20.87 24.29
N ASN A 454 4.30 -20.10 24.46
CA ASN A 454 4.62 -18.99 23.57
C ASN A 454 5.02 -19.44 22.16
N ARG A 455 5.36 -20.72 21.98
CA ARG A 455 5.79 -21.33 20.71
C ARG A 455 4.64 -21.51 19.72
N PHE A 456 3.38 -21.51 20.17
CA PHE A 456 2.23 -21.53 19.26
C PHE A 456 2.18 -20.26 18.39
N SER A 457 2.20 -20.44 17.06
CA SER A 457 1.93 -19.36 16.11
C SER A 457 0.43 -19.07 16.02
N ILE A 458 0.04 -17.86 15.58
CA ILE A 458 -1.37 -17.51 15.38
C ILE A 458 -2.04 -18.46 14.37
N SER A 459 -1.33 -18.91 13.34
CA SER A 459 -1.85 -19.85 12.35
C SER A 459 -2.19 -21.21 12.98
N GLN A 460 -1.28 -21.75 13.80
CA GLN A 460 -1.51 -23.00 14.53
C GLN A 460 -2.69 -22.89 15.49
N ILE A 461 -2.80 -21.77 16.21
CA ILE A 461 -3.93 -21.52 17.11
C ILE A 461 -5.25 -21.54 16.34
N LYS A 462 -5.32 -20.88 15.17
CA LYS A 462 -6.50 -20.90 14.30
C LYS A 462 -6.86 -22.32 13.84
N GLN A 463 -5.85 -23.10 13.44
CA GLN A 463 -6.05 -24.49 13.00
C GLN A 463 -6.64 -25.36 14.13
N ILE A 464 -6.08 -25.25 15.34
CA ILE A 464 -6.56 -25.97 16.52
C ILE A 464 -8.00 -25.58 16.84
N LEU A 465 -8.31 -24.27 16.90
CA LEU A 465 -9.67 -23.82 17.20
C LEU A 465 -10.70 -24.33 16.18
N ARG A 466 -10.35 -24.35 14.88
CA ARG A 466 -11.20 -24.93 13.84
C ARG A 466 -11.39 -26.44 14.00
N ALA A 467 -10.34 -27.18 14.34
CA ALA A 467 -10.43 -28.62 14.61
C ALA A 467 -11.39 -28.93 15.77
N HIS A 468 -11.46 -28.04 16.76
CA HIS A 468 -12.41 -28.11 17.88
C HIS A 468 -13.77 -27.45 17.59
N LYS A 469 -14.05 -27.09 16.33
CA LYS A 469 -15.31 -26.44 15.90
C LYS A 469 -15.64 -25.15 16.65
N ILE A 470 -14.61 -24.39 17.04
CA ILE A 470 -14.77 -23.11 17.73
C ILE A 470 -14.77 -21.98 16.70
N ASN A 471 -15.94 -21.36 16.50
CA ASN A 471 -16.09 -20.19 15.64
C ASN A 471 -15.54 -18.94 16.35
N PHE A 472 -14.53 -18.32 15.75
CA PHE A 472 -13.90 -17.11 16.28
C PHE A 472 -13.92 -15.98 15.25
N LEU A 473 -14.11 -14.74 15.72
CA LEU A 473 -14.02 -13.52 14.90
C LEU A 473 -12.57 -13.02 14.81
N ALA A 474 -11.88 -12.99 15.96
CA ALA A 474 -10.53 -12.44 16.07
C ALA A 474 -9.74 -13.18 17.15
N ILE A 475 -8.42 -13.27 16.95
CA ILE A 475 -7.49 -13.89 17.90
C ILE A 475 -6.28 -12.98 18.04
N ASN A 476 -5.84 -12.74 19.27
CA ASN A 476 -4.62 -12.00 19.54
C ASN A 476 -3.79 -12.66 20.63
N LYS A 477 -2.46 -12.68 20.47
CA LYS A 477 -1.50 -13.24 21.41
C LYS A 477 -0.66 -12.10 21.99
N ALA A 478 -0.60 -11.99 23.31
CA ALA A 478 0.23 -11.00 23.98
C ALA A 478 1.12 -11.66 25.04
N THR A 479 2.41 -11.33 25.02
CA THR A 479 3.37 -11.79 26.03
C THR A 479 3.69 -10.64 26.97
N SER A 480 3.50 -10.86 28.27
CA SER A 480 3.86 -9.91 29.30
C SER A 480 5.37 -9.75 29.36
N SER A 481 5.89 -8.53 29.22
CA SER A 481 7.32 -8.25 29.38
C SER A 481 7.81 -8.51 30.81
N THR A 482 6.94 -8.33 31.81
CA THR A 482 7.30 -8.46 33.23
C THR A 482 7.32 -9.91 33.70
N THR A 483 6.35 -10.71 33.26
CA THR A 483 6.18 -12.08 33.76
C THR A 483 6.56 -13.15 32.73
N ASN A 484 6.90 -12.74 31.51
CA ASN A 484 7.08 -13.59 30.34
C ASN A 484 5.90 -14.55 30.06
N ARG A 485 4.75 -14.32 30.70
CA ARG A 485 3.55 -15.14 30.52
C ARG A 485 2.82 -14.68 29.27
N THR A 486 2.46 -15.64 28.42
CA THR A 486 1.69 -15.36 27.21
C THR A 486 0.20 -15.57 27.48
N SER A 487 -0.60 -14.60 27.03
CA SER A 487 -2.06 -14.64 27.09
C SER A 487 -2.64 -14.62 25.68
N LEU A 488 -3.68 -15.42 25.48
CA LEU A 488 -4.44 -15.54 24.25
C LEU A 488 -5.82 -14.94 24.45
N TYR A 489 -6.19 -14.01 23.57
CA TYR A 489 -7.48 -13.35 23.54
C TYR A 489 -8.26 -13.90 22.34
N ILE A 490 -9.43 -14.48 22.60
CA ILE A 490 -10.26 -15.11 21.58
C ILE A 490 -11.62 -14.40 21.56
N GLY A 491 -11.96 -13.81 20.42
CA GLY A 491 -13.25 -13.18 20.17
C GLY A 491 -14.23 -14.17 19.57
N ILE A 492 -15.37 -14.33 20.21
CA ILE A 492 -16.46 -15.22 19.80
C ILE A 492 -17.61 -14.38 19.25
N GLU A 493 -18.25 -14.88 18.20
CA GLU A 493 -19.35 -14.19 17.52
C GLU A 493 -20.63 -14.16 18.35
N ASN A 494 -20.98 -15.29 18.97
CA ASN A 494 -22.20 -15.45 19.76
C ASN A 494 -21.88 -15.59 21.25
N ARG A 495 -22.48 -14.75 22.09
CA ARG A 495 -22.31 -14.77 23.55
C ARG A 495 -22.67 -16.12 24.17
N THR A 496 -23.68 -16.80 23.65
CA THR A 496 -24.16 -18.08 24.22
C THR A 496 -23.12 -19.19 24.11
N LEU A 497 -22.22 -19.10 23.12
CA LEU A 497 -21.14 -20.07 22.90
C LEU A 497 -19.89 -19.78 23.74
N LEU A 498 -19.85 -18.66 24.48
CA LEU A 498 -18.64 -18.22 25.17
C LEU A 498 -18.18 -19.22 26.22
N SER A 499 -19.08 -19.68 27.10
CA SER A 499 -18.75 -20.64 28.15
C SER A 499 -18.36 -22.00 27.59
N GLN A 500 -19.00 -22.43 26.50
CA GLN A 500 -18.66 -23.69 25.81
C GLN A 500 -17.28 -23.61 25.15
N ALA A 501 -16.98 -22.53 24.42
CA ALA A 501 -15.68 -22.31 23.80
C ALA A 501 -14.58 -22.16 24.85
N GLU A 502 -14.88 -21.50 25.97
CA GLU A 502 -13.98 -21.42 27.10
C GLU A 502 -13.70 -22.84 27.63
N HIS A 503 -14.72 -23.61 27.98
CA HIS A 503 -14.55 -24.98 28.48
C HIS A 503 -13.76 -25.87 27.51
N ALA A 504 -14.11 -25.86 26.21
CA ALA A 504 -13.46 -26.66 25.17
C ALA A 504 -11.97 -26.33 24.99
N THR A 505 -11.54 -25.11 25.33
CA THR A 505 -10.13 -24.69 25.21
C THR A 505 -9.32 -24.87 26.48
N ARG A 506 -9.90 -25.39 27.58
CA ARG A 506 -9.25 -25.44 28.91
C ARG A 506 -7.93 -26.20 28.91
N HIS A 507 -7.83 -27.28 28.14
CA HIS A 507 -6.63 -28.13 28.07
C HIS A 507 -5.74 -27.79 26.87
N LEU A 508 -6.18 -26.87 26.01
CA LEU A 508 -5.47 -26.48 24.81
C LEU A 508 -4.39 -25.44 25.12
N PHE A 509 -3.52 -25.24 24.12
CA PHE A 509 -2.39 -24.31 24.13
C PHE A 509 -1.38 -24.44 25.29
N THR A 510 -1.39 -25.56 26.01
CA THR A 510 -0.38 -25.89 27.02
C THR A 510 0.92 -26.39 26.36
N THR A 511 2.00 -26.47 27.12
CA THR A 511 3.28 -27.05 26.65
C THR A 511 3.13 -28.53 26.28
N ALA A 512 2.35 -29.29 27.05
CA ALA A 512 2.02 -30.68 26.71
C ALA A 512 1.29 -30.76 25.37
N HIS A 513 0.24 -29.95 25.19
CA HIS A 513 -0.50 -29.88 23.94
C HIS A 513 0.36 -29.42 22.75
N TYR A 514 1.32 -28.50 22.95
CA TYR A 514 2.25 -28.11 21.88
C TYR A 514 3.11 -29.27 21.40
N ASN A 515 3.64 -30.06 22.33
CA ASN A 515 4.49 -31.19 22.01
C ASN A 515 3.69 -32.27 21.26
N GLU A 516 2.47 -32.56 21.70
CA GLU A 516 1.56 -33.49 21.03
C GLU A 516 1.19 -33.00 19.62
N PHE A 517 0.79 -31.74 19.49
CA PHE A 517 0.47 -31.13 18.20
C PHE A 517 1.66 -31.21 17.22
N ARG A 518 2.88 -30.92 17.71
CA ARG A 518 4.11 -31.04 16.90
C ARG A 518 4.39 -32.47 16.46
N TYR A 519 4.15 -33.45 17.34
CA TYR A 519 4.29 -34.86 17.01
C TYR A 519 3.31 -35.28 15.90
N GLN A 520 2.03 -34.94 16.05
CA GLN A 520 0.99 -35.23 15.05
C GLN A 520 1.31 -34.61 13.68
N GLN A 521 1.79 -33.36 13.65
CA GLN A 521 2.19 -32.71 12.39
C GLN A 521 3.37 -33.42 11.71
N ARG A 522 4.36 -33.92 12.48
CA ARG A 522 5.48 -34.69 11.93
C ARG A 522 5.03 -36.02 11.34
N GLU A 523 4.13 -36.73 12.02
CA GLU A 523 3.56 -37.98 11.53
C GLU A 523 2.79 -37.77 10.22
N LEU A 524 1.96 -36.73 10.14
CA LEU A 524 1.24 -36.39 8.90
C LEU A 524 2.20 -36.09 7.74
N HIS A 525 3.26 -35.31 7.99
CA HIS A 525 4.28 -35.04 6.97
C HIS A 525 5.05 -36.30 6.55
N SER A 526 5.41 -37.17 7.49
CA SER A 526 6.08 -38.45 7.22
C SER A 526 5.21 -39.37 6.35
N ASN A 527 3.92 -39.46 6.66
CA ASN A 527 2.97 -40.27 5.90
C ASN A 527 2.73 -39.71 4.49
N ASN A 528 2.60 -38.39 4.34
CA ASN A 528 2.47 -37.75 3.03
C ASN A 528 3.73 -37.97 2.17
N TYR A 529 4.92 -37.91 2.78
CA TYR A 529 6.17 -38.18 2.08
C TYR A 529 6.27 -39.63 1.62
N ARG A 530 5.88 -40.59 2.47
CA ARG A 530 5.82 -42.02 2.11
C ARG A 530 4.81 -42.30 1.00
N HIS A 531 3.66 -41.63 1.01
CA HIS A 531 2.65 -41.77 -0.05
C HIS A 531 3.15 -41.22 -1.39
N HIS A 532 3.76 -40.04 -1.42
CA HIS A 532 4.35 -39.48 -2.64
C HIS A 532 5.47 -40.37 -3.21
N HIS A 533 6.28 -40.98 -2.34
CA HIS A 533 7.36 -41.86 -2.78
C HIS A 533 6.88 -43.21 -3.32
N ARG A 534 5.68 -43.66 -2.89
CA ARG A 534 5.01 -44.87 -3.40
C ARG A 534 4.19 -44.62 -4.66
N SER A 535 3.74 -43.38 -4.92
CA SER A 535 3.00 -43.05 -6.15
C SER A 535 3.91 -42.75 -7.35
N HIS A 536 5.20 -42.53 -7.12
CA HIS A 536 6.21 -42.32 -8.17
C HIS A 536 7.02 -43.58 -8.52
N LYS A 537 6.78 -44.69 -7.80
CA LYS A 537 7.21 -46.04 -8.20
C LYS A 537 6.01 -46.75 -8.77
#